data_AF-A0A1G2MJ31-F1
#
_entry.id   AF-A0A1G2MJ31-F1
#
_cell.length_a   1.000
_cell.length_b   1.000
_cell.length_c   1.000
_cell.angle_alpha   90.00
_cell.angle_beta   90.00
_cell.angle_gamma   90.00
#
_symmetry.space_group_name_H-M   'P 1'
#
loop_
_entity.id
_entity.type
_entity.pdbx_description
1 polymer ?
#
loop_
_entity_poly.entity_id
_entity_poly.type
_entity_poly.pdbx_seq_one_letter_code
_entity_poly.pdbx_strand_id
1 'polypeptide(L)'
;MLLGLYLAFFAHSSIWYSFFVIGGFFLLEGINSKKDFSLLKNYQTFLYTWLLFVLITILTEIIGNFLLNAWTYPYFGLVDYFIHVILIGYPFTFFFAMEFFVLVKRYTSSKLWWFILPISAIIFGYLNELPNIFAYEWRYSEMFLGNFLGIPILISILWLLILLVQLFEKLFFDRKKVSF
;
A
#
# COMPACT_ATOMS: atom_id res chain seq x y z
N MET A 1 21.49 -12.71 -4.76
CA MET A 1 21.86 -12.92 -3.34
C MET A 1 20.98 -12.08 -2.40
N LEU A 2 20.92 -10.76 -2.55
CA LEU A 2 20.02 -9.87 -1.77
C LEU A 2 18.53 -10.22 -1.91
N LEU A 3 18.03 -10.44 -3.14
CA LEU A 3 16.66 -10.89 -3.36
C LEU A 3 16.37 -12.26 -2.73
N GLY A 4 17.35 -13.17 -2.72
CA GLY A 4 17.19 -14.49 -2.10
C GLY A 4 17.15 -14.44 -0.57
N LEU A 5 17.98 -13.59 0.04
CA LEU A 5 17.93 -13.30 1.48
C LEU A 5 16.64 -12.56 1.86
N TYR A 6 16.21 -11.61 1.04
CA TYR A 6 14.94 -10.90 1.17
C TYR A 6 13.78 -11.91 1.18
N LEU A 7 13.67 -12.76 0.16
CA LEU A 7 12.63 -13.78 0.05
C LEU A 7 12.68 -14.84 1.18
N ALA A 8 13.88 -15.29 1.58
CA ALA A 8 14.03 -16.24 2.69
C ALA A 8 13.59 -15.66 4.04
N PHE A 9 13.74 -14.35 4.22
CA PHE A 9 13.36 -13.66 5.44
C PHE A 9 11.82 -13.45 5.53
N PHE A 10 11.15 -13.17 4.40
CA PHE A 10 9.68 -13.10 4.35
C PHE A 10 8.98 -14.44 4.60
N ALA A 11 9.64 -15.56 4.30
CA ALA A 11 9.09 -16.89 4.50
C ALA A 11 9.04 -17.35 5.98
N HIS A 12 9.53 -16.56 6.95
CA HIS A 12 9.72 -17.02 8.33
C HIS A 12 8.96 -16.23 9.41
N SER A 13 8.29 -15.12 9.11
CA SER A 13 7.37 -14.49 10.07
C SER A 13 6.40 -13.49 9.41
N SER A 14 5.11 -13.66 9.68
CA SER A 14 4.00 -12.82 9.24
C SER A 14 4.11 -11.38 9.76
N ILE A 15 4.57 -11.22 10.99
CA ILE A 15 4.73 -9.91 11.64
C ILE A 15 5.71 -8.98 10.89
N TRP A 16 6.64 -9.52 10.12
CA TRP A 16 7.59 -8.70 9.34
C TRP A 16 6.93 -7.82 8.28
N TYR A 17 5.83 -8.25 7.67
CA TYR A 17 5.15 -7.42 6.67
C TYR A 17 4.65 -6.12 7.31
N SER A 18 4.01 -6.22 8.48
CA SER A 18 3.56 -5.06 9.25
C SER A 18 4.73 -4.13 9.60
N PHE A 19 5.85 -4.68 10.08
CA PHE A 19 7.04 -3.86 10.35
C PHE A 19 7.63 -3.22 9.10
N PHE A 20 7.63 -3.92 7.96
CA PHE A 20 8.13 -3.41 6.70
C PHE A 20 7.30 -2.23 6.20
N VAL A 21 5.96 -2.34 6.21
CA VAL A 21 5.09 -1.26 5.71
C VAL A 21 5.07 -0.07 6.67
N ILE A 22 5.06 -0.31 7.99
CA ILE A 22 5.16 0.75 9.01
C ILE A 22 6.52 1.45 8.91
N GLY A 23 7.62 0.69 8.86
CA GLY A 23 8.97 1.22 8.75
C GLY A 23 9.19 1.97 7.43
N GLY A 24 8.66 1.44 6.32
CA GLY A 24 8.66 2.08 5.01
C GLY A 24 7.92 3.43 5.04
N PHE A 25 6.74 3.48 5.65
CA PHE A 25 6.02 4.73 5.88
C PHE A 25 6.87 5.75 6.64
N PHE A 26 7.39 5.39 7.83
CA PHE A 26 8.18 6.33 8.63
C PHE A 26 9.47 6.80 7.92
N LEU A 27 10.13 5.90 7.18
CA LEU A 27 11.31 6.25 6.40
C LEU A 27 10.97 7.28 5.32
N LEU A 28 9.91 7.05 4.53
CA LEU A 28 9.53 7.96 3.45
C LEU A 28 8.94 9.26 3.97
N GLU A 29 8.16 9.22 5.05
CA GLU A 29 7.73 10.42 5.79
C GLU A 29 8.96 11.26 6.13
N GLY A 30 9.99 10.66 6.74
CA GLY A 30 11.18 11.38 7.18
C GLY A 30 11.96 12.05 6.03
N ILE A 31 11.84 11.50 4.81
CA ILE A 31 12.39 12.10 3.59
C ILE A 31 11.51 13.25 3.11
N ASN A 32 10.19 13.04 3.07
CA ASN A 32 9.22 14.03 2.60
C ASN A 32 9.03 15.22 3.55
N SER A 33 9.16 15.01 4.86
CA SER A 33 8.95 16.02 5.90
C SER A 33 10.00 17.12 5.86
N LYS A 34 11.22 16.76 5.42
CA LYS A 34 12.33 17.69 5.08
C LYS A 34 12.03 18.57 3.86
N LYS A 35 10.97 18.25 3.12
CA LYS A 35 10.54 18.92 1.88
C LYS A 35 9.07 19.36 1.98
N ASP A 36 8.65 19.73 3.20
CA ASP A 36 7.35 20.30 3.54
C ASP A 36 6.10 19.42 3.32
N PHE A 37 6.27 18.15 2.97
CA PHE A 37 5.17 17.18 2.98
C PHE A 37 5.26 16.28 4.20
N SER A 38 4.30 16.37 5.13
CA SER A 38 4.29 15.52 6.31
C SER A 38 2.87 15.35 6.82
N LEU A 39 2.43 14.10 6.90
CA LEU A 39 1.17 13.73 7.55
C LEU A 39 1.27 13.83 9.08
N LEU A 40 2.45 13.52 9.64
CA LEU A 40 2.66 13.46 11.08
C LEU A 40 2.75 14.84 11.72
N LYS A 41 2.98 15.91 10.94
CA LYS A 41 2.93 17.30 11.42
C LYS A 41 1.55 17.70 11.96
N ASN A 42 0.46 17.10 11.49
CA ASN A 42 -0.90 17.36 11.97
C ASN A 42 -1.61 16.05 12.32
N TYR A 43 -1.76 15.79 13.62
CA TYR A 43 -2.44 14.61 14.14
C TYR A 43 -3.85 14.42 13.59
N GLN A 44 -4.62 15.52 13.41
CA GLN A 44 -5.98 15.42 12.87
C GLN A 44 -5.95 14.95 11.41
N THR A 45 -5.05 15.51 10.60
CA THR A 45 -4.87 15.07 9.21
C THR A 45 -4.48 13.60 9.16
N PHE A 46 -3.49 13.19 9.95
CA PHE A 46 -3.08 11.78 10.03
C PHE A 46 -4.26 10.87 10.41
N LEU A 47 -5.04 11.24 11.43
CA LEU A 47 -6.17 10.45 11.89
C LEU A 47 -7.27 10.33 10.81
N TYR A 48 -7.62 11.44 10.14
CA TYR A 48 -8.61 11.41 9.06
C TYR A 48 -8.14 10.60 7.87
N THR A 49 -6.86 10.71 7.49
CA THR A 49 -6.28 9.89 6.43
C THR A 49 -6.26 8.41 6.83
N TRP A 50 -5.91 8.08 8.08
CA TRP A 50 -5.94 6.71 8.58
C TRP A 50 -7.37 6.13 8.55
N LEU A 51 -8.37 6.88 9.02
CA LEU A 51 -9.77 6.45 8.97
C LEU A 51 -10.27 6.24 7.53
N LEU A 52 -9.88 7.12 6.60
CA LEU A 52 -10.18 6.96 5.18
C LEU A 52 -9.55 5.67 4.62
N PHE A 53 -8.30 5.39 4.99
CA PHE A 53 -7.60 4.19 4.58
C PHE A 53 -8.21 2.92 5.16
N VAL A 54 -8.61 2.93 6.43
CA VAL A 54 -9.40 1.85 7.04
C VAL A 54 -10.70 1.62 6.27
N LEU A 55 -11.42 2.67 5.90
CA LEU A 55 -12.64 2.56 5.10
C LEU A 55 -12.36 1.94 3.73
N ILE A 56 -11.32 2.38 3.03
CA ILE A 56 -10.90 1.81 1.74
C ILE A 56 -10.56 0.33 1.92
N THR A 57 -9.82 -0.04 2.97
CA THR A 57 -9.51 -1.44 3.29
C THR A 57 -10.77 -2.28 3.46
N ILE A 58 -11.74 -1.80 4.23
CA ILE A 58 -13.02 -2.52 4.43
C ILE A 58 -13.73 -2.73 3.08
N LEU A 59 -13.77 -1.70 2.24
CA LEU A 59 -14.39 -1.81 0.90
C LEU A 59 -13.63 -2.80 0.01
N THR A 60 -12.30 -2.77 0.03
CA THR A 60 -11.45 -3.72 -0.70
C THR A 60 -11.69 -5.15 -0.25
N GLU A 61 -11.83 -5.39 1.05
CA GLU A 61 -12.11 -6.71 1.61
C GLU A 61 -13.52 -7.19 1.25
N ILE A 62 -14.53 -6.33 1.35
CA ILE A 62 -15.90 -6.67 0.93
C ILE A 62 -15.93 -7.02 -0.56
N ILE A 63 -15.30 -6.21 -1.41
CA ILE A 63 -15.34 -6.44 -2.86
C ILE A 63 -14.47 -7.63 -3.25
N GLY A 64 -13.21 -7.65 -2.82
CA GLY A 64 -12.25 -8.66 -3.21
C GLY A 64 -12.49 -10.00 -2.53
N ASN A 65 -12.48 -10.03 -1.20
CA ASN A 65 -12.63 -11.26 -0.44
C ASN A 65 -14.07 -11.80 -0.50
N PHE A 66 -15.06 -10.97 -0.16
CA PHE A 66 -16.44 -11.45 0.01
C PHE A 66 -17.21 -11.59 -1.32
N LEU A 67 -17.17 -10.59 -2.21
CA LEU A 67 -17.94 -10.62 -3.46
C LEU A 67 -17.23 -11.39 -4.59
N LEU A 68 -15.93 -11.19 -4.75
CA LEU A 68 -15.15 -11.76 -5.85
C LEU A 68 -14.43 -13.06 -5.48
N ASN A 69 -14.39 -13.42 -4.19
CA ASN A 69 -13.62 -14.56 -3.68
C ASN A 69 -12.17 -14.57 -4.20
N ALA A 70 -11.57 -13.38 -4.27
CA ALA A 70 -10.30 -13.12 -4.92
C ALA A 70 -9.10 -13.67 -4.12
N TRP A 71 -9.21 -13.66 -2.79
CA TRP A 71 -8.24 -14.23 -1.86
C TRP A 71 -8.94 -14.76 -0.62
N THR A 72 -8.21 -15.52 0.19
CA THR A 72 -8.67 -16.05 1.48
C THR A 72 -7.56 -15.94 2.52
N TYR A 73 -7.92 -15.87 3.81
CA TYR A 73 -7.00 -15.76 4.94
C TYR A 73 -6.98 -17.06 5.76
N PRO A 74 -6.15 -18.05 5.39
CA PRO A 74 -6.22 -19.37 6.00
C PRO A 74 -5.77 -19.44 7.47
N TYR A 75 -4.96 -18.48 7.93
CA TYR A 75 -4.32 -18.54 9.25
C TYR A 75 -4.74 -17.43 10.21
N PHE A 76 -5.57 -16.48 9.80
CA PHE A 76 -6.03 -15.41 10.69
C PHE A 76 -7.33 -15.80 11.39
N GLY A 77 -7.31 -15.72 12.72
CA GLY A 77 -8.54 -15.58 13.49
C GLY A 77 -9.20 -14.22 13.25
N LEU A 78 -10.44 -14.05 13.71
CA LEU A 78 -11.20 -12.81 13.49
C LEU A 78 -10.50 -11.56 14.08
N VAL A 79 -9.92 -11.70 15.27
CA VAL A 79 -9.18 -10.61 15.94
C VAL A 79 -7.90 -10.28 15.19
N ASP A 80 -7.13 -11.30 14.79
CA ASP A 80 -5.89 -11.11 14.05
C ASP A 80 -6.15 -10.47 12.70
N TYR A 81 -7.17 -10.93 11.99
CA TYR A 81 -7.63 -10.33 10.74
C TYR A 81 -7.98 -8.85 10.93
N PHE A 82 -8.79 -8.52 11.94
CA PHE A 82 -9.20 -7.14 12.17
C PHE A 82 -8.00 -6.23 12.49
N ILE A 83 -7.08 -6.67 13.35
CA ILE A 83 -5.92 -5.84 13.73
C ILE A 83 -4.90 -5.78 12.59
N HIS A 84 -4.46 -6.93 12.07
CA HIS A 84 -3.36 -7.02 11.12
C HIS A 84 -3.77 -6.59 9.71
N VAL A 85 -4.98 -6.89 9.26
CA VAL A 85 -5.42 -6.56 7.90
C VAL A 85 -6.13 -5.20 7.87
N ILE A 86 -7.14 -5.02 8.72
CA ILE A 86 -8.04 -3.85 8.64
C ILE A 86 -7.44 -2.58 9.26
N LEU A 87 -6.82 -2.67 10.44
CA LEU A 87 -6.34 -1.49 11.17
C LEU A 87 -4.89 -1.11 10.85
N ILE A 88 -4.04 -2.10 10.57
CA ILE A 88 -2.60 -1.90 10.44
C ILE A 88 -2.12 -2.13 9.01
N GLY A 89 -2.18 -3.36 8.50
CA GLY A 89 -1.55 -3.79 7.26
C GLY A 89 -1.90 -2.90 6.08
N TYR A 90 -3.13 -2.99 5.57
CA TYR A 90 -3.52 -2.18 4.42
C TYR A 90 -3.45 -0.67 4.68
N PRO A 91 -3.91 -0.12 5.83
CA PRO A 91 -3.78 1.31 6.08
C PRO A 91 -2.34 1.82 6.03
N PHE A 92 -1.38 1.11 6.63
CA PHE A 92 0.03 1.51 6.56
C PHE A 92 0.65 1.26 5.19
N THR A 93 0.20 0.25 4.44
CA THR A 93 0.58 0.09 3.03
C THR A 93 0.10 1.28 2.21
N PHE A 94 -1.11 1.80 2.46
CA PHE A 94 -1.62 3.00 1.79
C PHE A 94 -0.85 4.26 2.17
N PHE A 95 -0.47 4.43 3.44
CA PHE A 95 0.43 5.50 3.86
C PHE A 95 1.79 5.42 3.16
N PHE A 96 2.39 4.24 3.15
CA PHE A 96 3.67 4.00 2.49
C PHE A 96 3.59 4.31 0.99
N ALA A 97 2.53 3.87 0.33
CA ALA A 97 2.29 4.15 -1.08
C ALA A 97 2.13 5.65 -1.34
N MET A 98 1.37 6.36 -0.51
CA MET A 98 1.15 7.79 -0.67
C MET A 98 2.48 8.57 -0.55
N GLU A 99 3.28 8.30 0.49
CA GLU A 99 4.60 8.92 0.65
C GLU A 99 5.53 8.58 -0.53
N PHE A 100 5.49 7.34 -1.02
CA PHE A 100 6.24 6.90 -2.19
C PHE A 100 5.84 7.68 -3.45
N PHE A 101 4.55 7.82 -3.74
CA PHE A 101 4.14 8.53 -4.94
C PHE A 101 4.36 10.04 -4.87
N VAL A 102 4.29 10.65 -3.69
CA VAL A 102 4.70 12.04 -3.49
C VAL A 102 6.17 12.22 -3.88
N LEU A 103 7.04 11.29 -3.49
CA LEU A 103 8.45 11.30 -3.92
C LEU A 103 8.57 11.11 -5.44
N VAL A 104 7.91 10.10 -6.02
CA VAL A 104 7.95 9.86 -7.46
C VAL A 104 7.53 11.11 -8.24
N LYS A 105 6.42 11.76 -7.84
CA LYS A 105 5.92 12.98 -8.46
C LYS A 105 6.90 14.14 -8.34
N ARG A 106 7.59 14.28 -7.21
CA ARG A 106 8.59 15.33 -6.97
C ARG A 106 9.85 15.16 -7.83
N TYR A 107 10.31 13.92 -8.02
CA TYR A 107 11.55 13.63 -8.75
C TYR A 107 11.35 13.37 -10.25
N THR A 108 10.10 13.31 -10.70
CA THR A 108 9.76 13.12 -12.11
C THR A 108 9.46 14.46 -12.76
N SER A 109 9.90 14.66 -14.01
CA SER A 109 9.57 15.87 -14.78
C SER A 109 8.04 16.04 -14.92
N SER A 110 7.57 17.30 -15.00
CA SER A 110 6.15 17.67 -14.92
C SER A 110 5.24 17.07 -16.01
N LYS A 111 5.80 16.43 -17.04
CA LYS A 111 5.04 15.74 -18.10
C LYS A 111 5.14 14.21 -18.04
N LEU A 112 6.19 13.64 -17.45
CA LEU A 112 6.41 12.19 -17.42
C LEU A 112 5.70 11.49 -16.28
N TRP A 113 5.27 12.22 -15.24
CA TRP A 113 4.62 11.62 -14.07
C TRP A 113 3.33 10.88 -14.43
N TRP A 114 2.60 11.32 -15.47
CA TRP A 114 1.39 10.63 -15.95
C TRP A 114 1.64 9.21 -16.43
N PHE A 115 2.85 8.91 -16.91
CA PHE A 115 3.26 7.57 -17.32
C PHE A 115 3.95 6.81 -16.18
N ILE A 116 4.81 7.51 -15.43
CA ILE A 116 5.62 6.89 -14.37
C ILE A 116 4.77 6.51 -13.16
N LEU A 117 3.76 7.29 -12.78
CA LEU A 117 2.93 6.97 -11.61
C LEU A 117 2.12 5.68 -11.80
N PRO A 118 1.39 5.46 -12.92
CA PRO A 118 0.71 4.19 -13.15
C PRO A 118 1.65 2.99 -13.12
N ILE A 119 2.80 3.09 -13.78
CA ILE A 119 3.80 2.01 -13.80
C ILE A 119 4.31 1.75 -12.38
N SER A 120 4.64 2.82 -11.64
CA SER A 120 5.12 2.73 -10.27
C SER A 120 4.07 2.14 -9.34
N ALA A 121 2.78 2.42 -9.54
CA ALA A 121 1.69 1.86 -8.75
C ALA A 121 1.49 0.37 -9.00
N ILE A 122 1.59 -0.09 -10.25
CA ILE A 122 1.54 -1.52 -10.58
C ILE A 122 2.73 -2.25 -9.95
N ILE A 123 3.95 -1.70 -10.10
CA ILE A 123 5.15 -2.28 -9.51
C ILE A 123 5.07 -2.29 -7.99
N PHE A 124 4.67 -1.17 -7.39
CA PHE A 124 4.53 -1.04 -5.94
C PHE A 124 3.50 -2.03 -5.41
N GLY A 125 2.34 -2.13 -6.05
CA GLY A 125 1.31 -3.10 -5.70
C GLY A 125 1.85 -4.52 -5.73
N TYR A 126 2.42 -4.93 -6.86
CA TYR A 126 3.03 -6.24 -7.00
C TYR A 126 4.09 -6.55 -5.92
N LEU A 127 4.99 -5.60 -5.63
CA LEU A 127 6.03 -5.76 -4.62
C LEU A 127 5.46 -5.84 -3.19
N ASN A 128 4.31 -5.22 -2.91
CA ASN A 128 3.63 -5.35 -1.62
C ASN A 128 2.89 -6.68 -1.49
N GLU A 129 2.41 -7.24 -2.60
CA GLU A 129 1.73 -8.53 -2.59
C GLU A 129 2.67 -9.73 -2.47
N LEU A 130 3.91 -9.59 -2.95
CA LEU A 130 4.92 -10.65 -2.86
C LEU A 130 5.11 -11.15 -1.42
N PRO A 131 5.44 -10.28 -0.43
CA PRO A 131 5.53 -10.67 0.98
C PRO A 131 4.34 -11.47 1.50
N ASN A 132 3.11 -11.08 1.14
CA ASN A 132 1.89 -11.68 1.66
C ASN A 132 1.72 -13.13 1.20
N ILE A 133 2.14 -13.43 -0.04
CA ILE A 133 2.17 -14.79 -0.57
C ILE A 133 3.24 -15.63 0.11
N PHE A 134 4.45 -15.07 0.29
CA PHE A 134 5.56 -15.81 0.91
C PHE A 134 5.36 -16.06 2.42
N ALA A 135 4.71 -15.12 3.10
CA ALA A 135 4.28 -15.28 4.50
C ALA A 135 3.04 -16.17 4.63
N TYR A 136 2.43 -16.58 3.50
CA TYR A 136 1.19 -17.34 3.43
C TYR A 136 0.01 -16.71 4.18
N GLU A 137 0.03 -15.38 4.40
CA GLU A 137 -1.00 -14.66 5.14
C GLU A 137 -2.35 -14.69 4.42
N TRP A 138 -2.31 -14.63 3.09
CA TRP A 138 -3.47 -14.90 2.25
C TRP A 138 -3.11 -15.68 1.00
N ARG A 139 -4.10 -16.42 0.52
CA ARG A 139 -4.00 -17.24 -0.69
C ARG A 139 -4.92 -16.69 -1.76
N TYR A 140 -4.33 -16.39 -2.91
CA TYR A 140 -5.08 -15.96 -4.08
C TYR A 140 -5.81 -17.12 -4.74
N SER A 141 -7.05 -16.84 -5.14
CA SER A 141 -7.82 -17.69 -6.05
C SER A 141 -7.30 -17.54 -7.47
N GLU A 142 -7.47 -18.56 -8.31
CA GLU A 142 -7.17 -18.40 -9.73
C GLU A 142 -8.10 -17.36 -10.36
N MET A 143 -7.51 -16.38 -11.04
CA MET A 143 -8.23 -15.31 -11.72
C MET A 143 -8.06 -15.39 -13.22
N PHE A 144 -9.04 -14.86 -13.96
CA PHE A 144 -9.13 -14.89 -15.42
C PHE A 144 -7.89 -14.35 -16.17
N LEU A 145 -7.16 -13.39 -15.57
CA LEU A 145 -5.94 -12.82 -16.18
C LEU A 145 -4.67 -13.61 -15.90
N GLY A 146 -4.76 -14.76 -15.22
CA GLY A 146 -3.62 -15.55 -14.78
C GLY A 146 -2.86 -14.92 -13.60
N ASN A 147 -1.73 -15.53 -13.26
CA ASN A 147 -0.87 -15.10 -12.16
C ASN A 147 0.61 -15.02 -12.59
N PHE A 148 1.39 -14.21 -11.87
CA PHE A 148 2.85 -14.16 -12.00
C PHE A 148 3.48 -14.29 -10.62
N LEU A 149 4.26 -15.36 -10.40
CA LEU A 149 4.76 -15.78 -9.08
C LEU A 149 3.64 -15.92 -8.03
N GLY A 150 2.48 -16.43 -8.43
CA GLY A 150 1.33 -16.64 -7.55
C GLY A 150 0.45 -15.41 -7.31
N ILE A 151 0.83 -14.22 -7.80
CA ILE A 151 0.02 -13.00 -7.67
C ILE A 151 -0.85 -12.84 -8.91
N PRO A 152 -2.18 -12.72 -8.77
CA PRO A 152 -3.04 -12.37 -9.89
C PRO A 152 -2.65 -11.01 -10.49
N ILE A 153 -2.50 -10.98 -11.81
CA ILE A 153 -2.16 -9.73 -12.53
C ILE A 153 -3.21 -8.66 -12.28
N LEU A 154 -4.49 -9.06 -12.19
CA LEU A 154 -5.60 -8.17 -11.90
C LEU A 154 -5.38 -7.39 -10.59
N ILE A 155 -4.87 -8.03 -9.55
CA ILE A 155 -4.65 -7.39 -8.25
C ILE A 155 -3.58 -6.30 -8.36
N SER A 156 -2.50 -6.59 -9.09
CA SER A 156 -1.45 -5.60 -9.36
C SER A 156 -1.97 -4.40 -10.14
N ILE A 157 -2.96 -4.60 -11.02
CA ILE A 157 -3.64 -3.51 -11.75
C ILE A 157 -4.58 -2.73 -10.82
N LEU A 158 -5.27 -3.39 -9.89
CA LEU A 158 -6.18 -2.72 -8.94
C LEU A 158 -5.45 -1.74 -8.04
N TRP A 159 -4.14 -1.92 -7.82
CA TRP A 159 -3.31 -0.93 -7.14
C TRP A 159 -3.25 0.42 -7.87
N LEU A 160 -3.62 0.53 -9.15
CA LEU A 160 -3.81 1.84 -9.80
C LEU A 160 -4.87 2.70 -9.10
N LEU A 161 -5.87 2.08 -8.45
CA LEU A 161 -6.88 2.80 -7.68
C LEU A 161 -6.28 3.59 -6.53
N ILE A 162 -5.11 3.19 -6.02
CA ILE A 162 -4.43 3.94 -4.97
C ILE A 162 -4.00 5.33 -5.45
N LEU A 163 -3.79 5.52 -6.75
CA LEU A 163 -3.45 6.83 -7.30
C LEU A 163 -4.61 7.82 -7.13
N LEU A 164 -5.85 7.33 -6.94
CA LEU A 164 -6.98 8.16 -6.57
C LEU A 164 -6.75 8.85 -5.22
N VAL A 165 -5.99 8.24 -4.30
CA VAL A 165 -5.60 8.87 -3.01
C VAL A 165 -4.88 10.20 -3.25
N GLN A 166 -4.10 10.33 -4.32
CA GLN A 166 -3.43 11.59 -4.66
C GLN A 166 -4.42 12.69 -5.06
N LEU A 167 -5.64 12.36 -5.50
CA LEU A 167 -6.69 13.35 -5.74
C LEU A 167 -7.17 13.98 -4.43
N PHE A 168 -7.10 13.21 -3.33
CA PHE A 168 -7.44 13.66 -1.99
C PHE A 168 -6.29 14.42 -1.30
N GLU A 169 -5.08 14.46 -1.88
CA GLU A 169 -3.97 15.31 -1.41
C GLU A 169 -4.46 16.76 -1.21
N LYS A 170 -5.28 17.27 -2.14
CA LYS A 170 -5.85 18.62 -2.05
C LYS A 170 -6.89 18.82 -0.95
N LEU A 171 -7.53 17.74 -0.47
CA LEU A 171 -8.54 17.80 0.59
C LEU A 171 -7.91 17.83 1.98
N PHE A 172 -6.70 17.30 2.12
CA PHE A 172 -6.01 17.16 3.40
C PHE A 172 -4.83 18.12 3.58
N PHE A 173 -4.28 18.65 2.47
CA PHE A 173 -3.14 19.56 2.50
C PHE A 173 -3.51 20.94 1.96
N ASP A 174 -3.51 21.91 2.86
CA ASP A 174 -3.82 23.31 2.58
C ASP A 174 -2.76 23.92 1.65
N ARG A 175 -3.18 24.52 0.52
CA ARG A 175 -2.30 24.90 -0.61
C ARG A 175 -1.27 25.99 -0.29
N LYS A 176 -1.28 26.57 0.91
CA LYS A 176 -0.45 27.75 1.22
C LYS A 176 1.05 27.46 1.35
N LYS A 177 1.52 26.21 1.23
CA LYS A 177 2.95 25.87 1.40
C LYS A 177 3.54 24.81 0.47
N VAL A 178 2.83 24.35 -0.56
CA VAL A 178 3.41 23.43 -1.55
C VAL A 178 3.45 24.11 -2.90
N SER A 179 4.44 24.97 -3.10
CA SER A 179 4.85 25.41 -4.43
C SER A 179 5.59 24.26 -5.11
N PHE A 180 5.00 23.74 -6.20
CA PHE A 180 5.72 22.91 -7.16
C PHE A 180 6.45 23.80 -8.16
#